data_AF-V4UEE2-F1
#
_entry.id   AF-V4UEE2-F1
#
_cell.length_a   1.000
_cell.length_b   1.000
_cell.length_c   1.000
_cell.angle_alpha   90.00
_cell.angle_beta   90.00
_cell.angle_gamma   90.00
#
_symmetry.space_group_name_H-M   'P 1'
#
loop_
_entity.id
_entity.type
_entity.pdbx_description
1 polymer ?
#
loop_
_entity_poly.entity_id
_entity_poly.type
_entity_poly.pdbx_seq_one_letter_code
_entity_poly.pdbx_strand_id
1 'polypeptide(L)'
;MERIAIICLQSFLKALNLIMGIVGISMILYGIWMIRVWQRDMEGQSFDDFCSINPWFICSFIGIGVTFCLITCLGHIAAASANGFCLSFYMLITCLLLLLETAIAADIQLNSEWEKDLPDDPTGRFHDFKKFVKSNFDIFKWIGIWIISAQVSSALLAMALRALVSNQGYSYDNDGEFLSDRLPLINHQVQAPAYVIGDPHFAAKYDPVKPTAYAWNTNK
;
A
#
# COMPACT_ATOMS: atom_id res chain seq x y z
N MET A 1 -0.45 23.88 5.10
CA MET A 1 -0.79 23.47 3.72
C MET A 1 -0.24 22.09 3.39
N GLU A 2 1.06 21.83 3.59
CA GLU A 2 1.74 20.57 3.25
C GLU A 2 1.04 19.29 3.78
N ARG A 3 0.61 19.26 5.06
CA ARG A 3 -0.18 18.15 5.62
C ARG A 3 -1.48 17.84 4.87
N ILE A 4 -2.17 18.86 4.34
CA ILE A 4 -3.40 18.68 3.54
C ILE A 4 -3.06 18.07 2.18
N ALA A 5 -1.94 18.49 1.57
CA ALA A 5 -1.44 17.89 0.33
C ALA A 5 -1.10 16.41 0.53
N ILE A 6 -0.41 16.04 1.61
CA ILE A 6 -0.09 14.64 1.94
C ILE A 6 -1.35 13.78 2.06
N ILE A 7 -2.37 14.23 2.81
CA ILE A 7 -3.66 13.52 2.94
C ILE A 7 -4.35 13.37 1.58
N CYS A 8 -4.32 14.42 0.74
CA CYS A 8 -4.88 14.39 -0.61
C CYS A 8 -4.16 13.36 -1.51
N LEU A 9 -2.82 13.36 -1.53
CA LEU A 9 -2.01 12.39 -2.28
C LEU A 9 -2.26 10.95 -1.80
N GLN A 10 -2.32 10.71 -0.48
CA GLN A 10 -2.63 9.40 0.08
C GLN A 10 -4.03 8.91 -0.33
N SER A 11 -5.03 9.80 -0.31
CA SER A 11 -6.41 9.47 -0.71
C SER A 11 -6.49 9.16 -2.22
N PHE A 12 -5.85 9.96 -3.05
CA PHE A 12 -5.85 9.76 -4.50
C PHE A 12 -5.05 8.51 -4.92
N LEU A 13 -3.91 8.23 -4.25
CA LEU A 13 -3.17 6.98 -4.44
C LEU A 13 -4.00 5.74 -4.06
N LYS A 14 -4.78 5.79 -2.97
CA LYS A 14 -5.73 4.71 -2.62
C LYS A 14 -6.83 4.57 -3.68
N ALA A 15 -7.38 5.69 -4.18
CA ALA A 15 -8.42 5.67 -5.21
C ALA A 15 -7.96 5.03 -6.53
N LEU A 16 -6.72 5.31 -6.99
CA LEU A 16 -6.17 4.68 -8.19
C LEU A 16 -5.86 3.19 -7.99
N ASN A 17 -5.34 2.81 -6.82
CA ASN A 17 -5.13 1.38 -6.49
C ASN A 17 -6.45 0.61 -6.43
N LEU A 18 -7.55 1.24 -5.98
CA LEU A 18 -8.88 0.62 -6.00
C LEU A 18 -9.33 0.24 -7.42
N ILE A 19 -8.98 1.02 -8.46
CA ILE A 19 -9.31 0.69 -9.86
C ILE A 19 -8.64 -0.63 -10.27
N MET A 20 -7.34 -0.79 -9.97
CA MET A 20 -6.61 -2.04 -10.22
C MET A 20 -7.21 -3.22 -9.42
N GLY A 21 -7.65 -2.98 -8.19
CA GLY A 21 -8.37 -3.96 -7.38
C GLY A 21 -9.69 -4.41 -8.00
N ILE A 22 -10.48 -3.49 -8.55
CA ILE A 22 -11.74 -3.82 -9.25
C ILE A 22 -11.47 -4.67 -10.49
N VAL A 23 -10.40 -4.38 -11.26
CA VAL A 23 -9.97 -5.23 -12.38
C VAL A 23 -9.57 -6.62 -11.90
N GLY A 24 -8.74 -6.71 -10.84
CA GLY A 24 -8.32 -7.99 -10.25
C GLY A 24 -9.48 -8.84 -9.75
N ILE A 25 -10.43 -8.26 -9.02
CA ILE A 25 -11.65 -8.92 -8.53
C ILE A 25 -12.49 -9.41 -9.73
N SER A 26 -12.64 -8.59 -10.76
CA SER A 26 -13.39 -8.94 -11.97
C SER A 26 -12.75 -10.12 -12.72
N MET A 27 -11.42 -10.17 -12.79
CA MET A 27 -10.67 -11.31 -13.34
C MET A 27 -10.85 -12.58 -12.50
N ILE A 28 -10.79 -12.49 -11.16
CA ILE A 28 -11.03 -13.63 -10.27
C ILE A 28 -12.46 -14.17 -10.43
N LEU A 29 -13.48 -13.29 -10.44
CA LEU A 29 -14.89 -13.70 -10.60
C LEU A 29 -15.13 -14.36 -11.95
N TYR A 30 -14.61 -13.81 -13.04
CA TYR A 30 -14.72 -14.42 -14.37
C TYR A 30 -13.94 -15.73 -14.48
N GLY A 31 -12.77 -15.83 -13.84
CA GLY A 31 -12.00 -17.07 -13.75
C GLY A 31 -12.73 -18.17 -12.98
N ILE A 32 -13.35 -17.86 -11.83
CA ILE A 32 -14.20 -18.79 -11.08
C ILE A 32 -15.39 -19.24 -11.93
N TRP A 33 -16.00 -18.32 -12.70
CA TRP A 33 -17.05 -18.68 -13.64
C TRP A 33 -16.55 -19.63 -14.75
N MET A 34 -15.35 -19.40 -15.31
CA MET A 34 -14.73 -20.31 -16.27
C MET A 34 -14.47 -21.71 -15.67
N ILE A 35 -14.03 -21.80 -14.40
CA ILE A 35 -13.92 -23.09 -13.69
C ILE A 35 -15.27 -23.79 -13.63
N ARG A 36 -16.34 -23.07 -13.23
CA ARG A 36 -17.69 -23.67 -13.10
C ARG A 36 -18.25 -24.15 -14.44
N VAL A 37 -18.03 -23.41 -15.52
CA VAL A 37 -18.43 -23.83 -16.87
C VAL A 37 -17.63 -25.06 -17.30
N TRP A 38 -16.31 -25.02 -17.15
CA TRP A 38 -15.43 -26.15 -17.49
C TRP A 38 -15.80 -27.43 -16.72
N GLN A 39 -16.02 -27.34 -15.40
CA GLN A 39 -16.51 -28.46 -14.58
C GLN A 39 -17.79 -29.07 -15.14
N ARG A 40 -18.77 -28.24 -15.50
CA ARG A 40 -20.06 -28.68 -16.03
C ARG A 40 -19.93 -29.33 -17.40
N ASP A 41 -19.07 -28.78 -18.26
CA ASP A 41 -18.84 -29.33 -19.60
C ASP A 41 -18.08 -30.68 -19.54
N MET A 42 -17.51 -31.06 -18.38
CA MET A 42 -16.88 -32.37 -18.12
C MET A 42 -17.73 -33.33 -17.25
N GLU A 43 -19.02 -33.04 -16.98
CA GLU A 43 -19.91 -33.81 -16.07
C GLU A 43 -20.20 -35.29 -16.47
N GLY A 44 -19.47 -35.85 -17.45
CA GLY A 44 -19.49 -37.27 -17.82
C GLY A 44 -18.12 -37.96 -17.90
N GLN A 45 -17.02 -37.30 -17.50
CA GLN A 45 -15.66 -37.87 -17.53
C GLN A 45 -15.19 -38.35 -16.14
N SER A 46 -14.13 -39.16 -16.11
CA SER A 46 -13.57 -39.67 -14.87
C SER A 46 -12.81 -38.58 -14.10
N PHE A 47 -12.70 -38.71 -12.77
CA PHE A 47 -11.92 -37.77 -11.96
C PHE A 47 -10.41 -37.81 -12.30
N ASP A 48 -9.93 -38.95 -12.81
CA ASP A 48 -8.54 -39.14 -13.24
C ASP A 48 -8.25 -38.42 -14.58
N ASP A 49 -9.20 -38.38 -15.52
CA ASP A 49 -9.12 -37.51 -16.72
C ASP A 49 -9.09 -36.04 -16.31
N PHE A 50 -9.92 -35.65 -15.33
CA PHE A 50 -10.03 -34.26 -14.86
C PHE A 50 -8.73 -33.75 -14.22
N CYS A 51 -7.97 -34.62 -13.53
CA CYS A 51 -6.64 -34.30 -13.02
C CYS A 51 -5.53 -34.33 -14.10
N SER A 52 -5.75 -35.04 -15.21
CA SER A 52 -4.79 -35.16 -16.31
C SER A 52 -4.84 -33.95 -17.26
N ILE A 53 -5.98 -33.27 -17.34
CA ILE A 53 -6.15 -32.02 -18.08
C ILE A 53 -5.53 -30.88 -17.27
N ASN A 54 -4.58 -30.15 -17.85
CA ASN A 54 -3.97 -28.96 -17.25
C ASN A 54 -4.68 -27.68 -17.75
N PRO A 55 -5.58 -27.05 -16.97
CA PRO A 55 -6.34 -25.86 -17.38
C PRO A 55 -5.49 -24.58 -17.23
N TRP A 56 -4.32 -24.56 -17.88
CA TRP A 56 -3.27 -23.56 -17.67
C TRP A 56 -3.79 -22.13 -17.82
N PHE A 57 -4.64 -21.87 -18.83
CA PHE A 57 -5.19 -20.55 -19.10
C PHE A 57 -6.06 -20.04 -17.95
N ILE A 58 -6.95 -20.89 -17.42
CA ILE A 58 -7.85 -20.54 -16.31
C ILE A 58 -7.04 -20.24 -15.05
N CYS A 59 -6.04 -21.07 -14.75
CA CYS A 59 -5.14 -20.87 -13.61
C CYS A 59 -4.33 -19.57 -13.73
N SER A 60 -3.75 -19.29 -14.91
CA SER A 60 -3.02 -18.03 -15.17
C SER A 60 -3.92 -16.81 -15.06
N PHE A 61 -5.15 -16.87 -15.59
CA PHE A 61 -6.09 -15.76 -15.55
C PHE A 61 -6.50 -15.39 -14.11
N ILE A 62 -6.78 -16.40 -13.28
CA ILE A 62 -7.04 -16.20 -11.85
C ILE A 62 -5.78 -15.70 -11.12
N GLY A 63 -4.61 -16.27 -11.42
CA GLY A 63 -3.33 -15.88 -10.82
C GLY A 63 -2.96 -14.41 -11.05
N ILE A 64 -3.19 -13.89 -12.26
CA ILE A 64 -3.01 -12.47 -12.59
C ILE A 64 -4.00 -11.62 -11.77
N GLY A 65 -5.27 -12.01 -11.70
CA GLY A 65 -6.29 -11.31 -10.89
C GLY A 65 -5.94 -11.26 -9.39
N VAL A 66 -5.46 -12.36 -8.82
CA VAL A 66 -4.96 -12.42 -7.42
C VAL A 66 -3.74 -11.51 -7.24
N THR A 67 -2.81 -11.52 -8.19
CA THR A 67 -1.63 -10.65 -8.15
C THR A 67 -2.02 -9.18 -8.16
N PHE A 68 -2.98 -8.75 -8.99
CA PHE A 68 -3.51 -7.37 -8.99
C PHE A 68 -4.17 -6.98 -7.65
N CYS A 69 -4.90 -7.90 -7.01
CA CYS A 69 -5.43 -7.68 -5.66
C CYS A 69 -4.31 -7.51 -4.61
N LEU A 70 -3.23 -8.31 -4.68
CA LEU A 70 -2.07 -8.16 -3.79
C LEU A 70 -1.34 -6.82 -4.00
N ILE A 71 -1.14 -6.39 -5.25
CA ILE A 71 -0.55 -5.09 -5.58
C ILE A 71 -1.41 -3.94 -5.04
N THR A 72 -2.73 -4.06 -5.15
CA THR A 72 -3.69 -3.09 -4.57
C THR A 72 -3.55 -3.01 -3.05
N CYS A 73 -3.49 -4.15 -2.36
CA CYS A 73 -3.27 -4.19 -0.92
C CYS A 73 -1.93 -3.53 -0.53
N LEU A 74 -0.85 -3.82 -1.26
CA LEU A 74 0.46 -3.17 -1.06
C LEU A 74 0.39 -1.65 -1.29
N GLY A 75 -0.34 -1.17 -2.30
CA GLY A 75 -0.56 0.25 -2.56
C GLY A 75 -1.34 0.94 -1.45
N HIS A 76 -2.38 0.29 -0.90
CA HIS A 76 -3.09 0.79 0.27
C HIS A 76 -2.19 0.86 1.52
N ILE A 77 -1.35 -0.15 1.76
CA ILE A 77 -0.39 -0.17 2.87
C ILE A 77 0.70 0.89 2.69
N ALA A 78 1.21 1.09 1.48
CA ALA A 78 2.18 2.14 1.16
C ALA A 78 1.60 3.54 1.38
N ALA A 79 0.36 3.77 0.94
CA ALA A 79 -0.36 5.03 1.15
C ALA A 79 -0.74 5.27 2.62
N ALA A 80 -1.02 4.23 3.40
CA ALA A 80 -1.39 4.35 4.81
C ALA A 80 -0.18 4.50 5.75
N SER A 81 0.88 3.71 5.52
CA SER A 81 2.09 3.74 6.36
C SER A 81 2.94 5.00 6.18
N ALA A 82 2.85 5.64 5.01
CA ALA A 82 3.73 6.74 4.58
C ALA A 82 5.24 6.43 4.69
N ASN A 83 5.62 5.17 4.92
CA ASN A 83 7.00 4.77 5.15
C ASN A 83 7.77 4.76 3.82
N GLY A 84 8.94 5.41 3.80
CA GLY A 84 9.82 5.45 2.63
C GLY A 84 10.16 4.07 2.07
N PHE A 85 10.30 3.04 2.93
CA PHE A 85 10.53 1.65 2.49
C PHE A 85 9.32 1.06 1.78
N CYS A 86 8.12 1.14 2.37
CA CYS A 86 6.89 0.62 1.78
C CYS A 86 6.55 1.32 0.45
N LEU A 87 6.72 2.65 0.39
CA LEU A 87 6.59 3.42 -0.85
C LEU A 87 7.63 3.00 -1.89
N SER A 88 8.89 2.75 -1.50
CA SER A 88 9.93 2.28 -2.42
C SER A 88 9.63 0.90 -3.00
N PHE A 89 9.18 -0.04 -2.18
CA PHE A 89 8.85 -1.41 -2.60
C PHE A 89 7.63 -1.43 -3.52
N TYR A 90 6.59 -0.66 -3.17
CA TYR A 90 5.42 -0.46 -4.03
C TYR A 90 5.80 0.15 -5.39
N MET A 91 6.57 1.25 -5.42
CA MET A 91 7.03 1.86 -6.68
C MET A 91 7.86 0.90 -7.54
N LEU A 92 8.71 0.06 -6.92
CA LEU A 92 9.48 -0.95 -7.65
C LEU A 92 8.56 -1.99 -8.31
N ILE A 93 7.54 -2.49 -7.58
CA ILE A 93 6.55 -3.41 -8.14
C ILE A 93 5.75 -2.75 -9.28
N THR A 94 5.26 -1.52 -9.10
CA THR A 94 4.53 -0.79 -10.15
C THR A 94 5.40 -0.52 -11.38
N CYS A 95 6.70 -0.23 -11.19
CA CYS A 95 7.64 -0.07 -12.29
C CYS A 95 7.86 -1.39 -13.05
N LEU A 96 8.04 -2.51 -12.34
CA LEU A 96 8.18 -3.83 -12.95
C LEU A 96 6.92 -4.25 -13.73
N LEU A 97 5.72 -3.89 -13.25
CA LEU A 97 4.46 -4.11 -13.97
C LEU A 97 4.38 -3.28 -15.25
N LEU A 98 4.68 -1.97 -15.19
CA LEU A 98 4.72 -1.11 -16.38
C LEU A 98 5.72 -1.62 -17.42
N LEU A 99 6.90 -2.09 -16.98
CA LEU A 99 7.90 -2.69 -17.87
C LEU A 99 7.42 -4.01 -18.47
N LEU A 100 6.77 -4.87 -17.67
CA LEU A 100 6.20 -6.14 -18.14
C LEU A 100 5.05 -5.93 -19.14
N GLU A 101 4.13 -5.01 -18.86
CA GLU A 101 3.04 -4.64 -19.78
C GLU A 101 3.58 -4.06 -21.08
N THR A 102 4.58 -3.17 -21.01
CA THR A 102 5.23 -2.59 -22.20
C THR A 102 5.99 -3.66 -22.99
N ALA A 103 6.67 -4.60 -22.32
CA ALA A 103 7.38 -5.70 -22.98
C ALA A 103 6.40 -6.66 -23.69
N ILE A 104 5.31 -7.05 -23.04
CA ILE A 104 4.26 -7.89 -23.65
C ILE A 104 3.59 -7.17 -24.81
N ALA A 105 3.28 -5.88 -24.68
CA ALA A 105 2.69 -5.09 -25.76
C ALA A 105 3.64 -4.93 -26.96
N ALA A 106 4.94 -4.76 -26.70
CA ALA A 106 5.96 -4.70 -27.74
C ALA A 106 6.16 -6.07 -28.43
N ASP A 107 6.16 -7.16 -27.68
CA ASP A 107 6.26 -8.52 -28.20
C ASP A 107 5.06 -8.86 -29.11
N ILE A 108 3.83 -8.64 -28.64
CA ILE A 108 2.60 -8.83 -29.44
C ILE A 108 2.59 -7.97 -30.71
N GLN A 109 3.24 -6.80 -30.70
CA GLN A 109 3.33 -5.90 -31.86
C GLN A 109 4.43 -6.30 -32.85
N LEU A 110 5.56 -6.84 -32.37
CA LEU A 110 6.72 -7.19 -33.18
C LEU A 110 6.66 -8.63 -33.70
N ASN A 111 6.18 -9.55 -32.88
CA ASN A 111 6.01 -10.97 -33.19
C ASN A 111 4.61 -11.19 -33.78
N SER A 112 4.48 -11.16 -35.12
CA SER A 112 3.19 -11.45 -35.77
C SER A 112 2.68 -12.88 -35.56
N GLU A 113 3.49 -13.77 -34.97
CA GLU A 113 3.16 -15.16 -34.72
C GLU A 113 3.05 -15.51 -33.22
N TRP A 114 3.05 -14.52 -32.31
CA TRP A 114 3.04 -14.68 -30.83
C TRP A 114 2.02 -15.68 -30.28
N GLU A 115 0.90 -15.87 -30.98
CA GLU A 115 -0.14 -16.81 -30.61
C GLU A 115 0.32 -18.28 -30.70
N LYS A 116 1.28 -18.59 -31.59
CA LYS A 116 1.85 -19.95 -31.76
C LYS A 116 2.79 -20.34 -30.62
N ASP A 117 3.31 -19.35 -29.88
CA ASP A 117 4.23 -19.57 -28.76
C ASP A 117 3.48 -19.97 -27.46
N LEU A 118 2.14 -19.85 -27.46
CA LEU A 118 1.29 -20.28 -26.35
C LEU A 118 0.97 -21.78 -26.43
N PRO A 119 0.99 -22.51 -25.30
CA PRO A 119 0.58 -23.91 -25.30
C PRO A 119 -0.92 -24.04 -25.57
N ASP A 120 -1.31 -25.12 -26.26
CA ASP A 120 -2.73 -25.41 -26.51
C ASP A 120 -3.54 -25.45 -25.20
N ASP A 121 -4.72 -24.83 -25.19
CA ASP A 121 -5.65 -24.87 -24.05
C ASP A 121 -6.68 -25.99 -24.24
N PRO A 122 -6.55 -27.13 -23.52
CA PRO A 122 -7.50 -28.25 -23.64
C PRO A 122 -8.91 -27.90 -23.17
N THR A 123 -9.11 -26.79 -22.44
CA THR A 123 -10.44 -26.35 -21.97
C THR A 123 -11.20 -25.51 -23.00
N GLY A 124 -10.53 -25.07 -24.08
CA GLY A 124 -11.04 -24.17 -25.09
C GLY A 124 -11.44 -22.78 -24.58
N ARG A 125 -11.28 -22.48 -23.28
CA ARG A 125 -11.70 -21.21 -22.66
C ARG A 125 -10.84 -20.04 -23.18
N PHE A 126 -9.57 -20.29 -23.50
CA PHE A 126 -8.68 -19.30 -24.12
C PHE A 126 -9.20 -18.85 -25.50
N HIS A 127 -9.68 -19.79 -26.32
CA HIS A 127 -10.25 -19.46 -27.64
C HIS A 127 -11.50 -18.58 -27.51
N ASP A 128 -12.41 -18.95 -26.60
CA ASP A 128 -13.63 -18.16 -26.32
C ASP A 128 -13.28 -16.77 -25.78
N PHE A 129 -12.31 -16.67 -24.87
CA PHE A 129 -11.81 -15.38 -24.37
C PHE A 129 -11.19 -14.53 -25.48
N LYS A 130 -10.35 -15.09 -26.33
CA LYS A 130 -9.76 -14.38 -27.48
C LYS A 130 -10.84 -13.85 -28.43
N LYS A 131 -11.89 -14.66 -28.69
CA LYS A 131 -13.05 -14.25 -29.49
C LYS A 131 -13.82 -13.11 -28.83
N PHE A 132 -14.01 -13.14 -27.51
CA PHE A 132 -14.63 -12.06 -26.74
C PHE A 132 -13.80 -10.76 -26.79
N VAL A 133 -12.48 -10.83 -26.59
CA VAL A 133 -11.57 -9.67 -26.72
C VAL A 133 -11.62 -9.08 -28.12
N LYS A 134 -11.53 -9.93 -29.16
CA LYS A 134 -11.60 -9.47 -30.56
C LYS A 134 -12.94 -8.82 -30.91
N SER A 135 -14.04 -9.33 -30.36
CA SER A 135 -15.38 -8.75 -30.55
C SER A 135 -15.59 -7.42 -29.82
N ASN A 136 -14.77 -7.11 -28.80
CA ASN A 136 -14.91 -5.93 -27.94
C ASN A 136 -13.61 -5.11 -27.90
N PHE A 137 -12.82 -5.15 -28.98
CA PHE A 137 -11.44 -4.66 -28.98
C PHE A 137 -11.30 -3.20 -28.56
N ASP A 138 -12.21 -2.32 -28.96
CA ASP A 138 -12.20 -0.92 -28.53
C ASP A 138 -12.37 -0.75 -27.02
N ILE A 139 -13.19 -1.58 -26.37
CA ILE A 139 -13.38 -1.58 -24.91
C ILE A 139 -12.07 -2.02 -24.24
N PHE A 140 -11.46 -3.12 -24.70
CA PHE A 140 -10.18 -3.60 -24.18
C PHE A 140 -9.03 -2.61 -24.38
N LYS A 141 -9.01 -1.89 -25.52
CA LYS A 141 -8.06 -0.81 -25.79
C LYS A 141 -8.19 0.34 -24.78
N TRP A 142 -9.42 0.78 -24.48
CA TRP A 142 -9.66 1.78 -23.45
C TRP A 142 -9.28 1.28 -22.06
N ILE A 143 -9.61 0.03 -21.70
CA ILE A 143 -9.20 -0.59 -20.43
C ILE A 143 -7.67 -0.59 -20.28
N GLY A 144 -6.92 -0.97 -21.31
CA GLY A 144 -5.46 -0.94 -21.30
C GLY A 144 -4.89 0.46 -21.09
N ILE A 145 -5.43 1.48 -21.77
CA ILE A 145 -5.05 2.88 -21.57
C ILE A 145 -5.32 3.34 -20.13
N TRP A 146 -6.47 2.97 -19.55
CA TRP A 146 -6.80 3.28 -18.16
C TRP A 146 -5.87 2.59 -17.16
N ILE A 147 -5.49 1.33 -17.38
CA ILE A 147 -4.56 0.58 -16.53
C ILE A 147 -3.18 1.24 -16.52
N ILE A 148 -2.59 1.47 -17.70
CA ILE A 148 -1.27 2.11 -17.83
C ILE A 148 -1.28 3.51 -17.19
N SER A 149 -2.33 4.30 -17.47
CA SER A 149 -2.50 5.64 -16.89
C SER A 149 -2.61 5.61 -15.36
N ALA A 150 -3.36 4.65 -14.80
CA ALA A 150 -3.50 4.47 -13.36
C ALA A 150 -2.19 4.03 -12.70
N GLN A 151 -1.41 3.15 -13.34
CA GLN A 151 -0.09 2.71 -12.84
C GLN A 151 0.93 3.85 -12.85
N VAL A 152 1.08 4.57 -13.97
CA VAL A 152 1.98 5.74 -14.08
C VAL A 152 1.59 6.81 -13.05
N SER A 153 0.30 7.13 -12.94
CA SER A 153 -0.20 8.11 -11.97
C SER A 153 0.06 7.66 -10.53
N SER A 154 -0.12 6.37 -10.22
CA SER A 154 0.16 5.82 -8.88
C SER A 154 1.66 5.86 -8.53
N ALA A 155 2.54 5.57 -9.48
CA ALA A 155 3.99 5.69 -9.31
C ALA A 155 4.41 7.16 -9.05
N LEU A 156 3.87 8.11 -9.82
CA LEU A 156 4.11 9.55 -9.62
C LEU A 156 3.60 10.04 -8.25
N LEU A 157 2.43 9.58 -7.81
CA LEU A 157 1.87 9.93 -6.49
C LEU A 157 2.67 9.32 -5.35
N ALA A 158 3.12 8.06 -5.47
CA ALA A 158 3.98 7.42 -4.49
C ALA A 158 5.34 8.13 -4.39
N MET A 159 5.90 8.61 -5.52
CA MET A 159 7.12 9.40 -5.56
C MET A 159 6.93 10.78 -4.90
N ALA A 160 5.87 11.50 -5.25
CA ALA A 160 5.56 12.81 -4.68
C ALA A 160 5.23 12.72 -3.17
N LEU A 161 4.49 11.69 -2.75
CA LEU A 161 4.23 11.39 -1.35
C LEU A 161 5.53 11.09 -0.58
N ARG A 162 6.43 10.28 -1.15
CA ARG A 162 7.75 10.02 -0.56
C ARG A 162 8.59 11.29 -0.43
N ALA A 163 8.58 12.16 -1.45
CA ALA A 163 9.32 13.43 -1.42
C ALA A 163 8.79 14.38 -0.34
N LEU A 164 7.48 14.56 -0.24
CA LEU A 164 6.84 15.39 0.79
C LEU A 164 7.05 14.83 2.21
N VAL A 165 6.92 13.53 2.40
CA VAL A 165 7.19 12.88 3.70
C VAL A 165 8.66 13.03 4.11
N SER A 166 9.60 12.92 3.17
CA SER A 166 11.02 13.13 3.43
C SER A 166 11.35 14.58 3.79
N ASN A 167 10.70 15.55 3.12
CA ASN A 167 10.85 16.97 3.43
C ASN A 167 10.28 17.29 4.83
N GLN A 168 9.11 16.73 5.15
CA GLN A 168 8.49 16.89 6.46
C GLN A 168 9.34 16.26 7.56
N GLY A 169 9.93 15.09 7.36
CA GLY A 169 10.82 14.45 8.33
C GLY A 169 11.98 15.35 8.78
N TYR A 170 12.66 16.00 7.81
CA TYR A 170 13.73 16.96 8.09
C TYR A 170 13.29 18.19 8.91
N SER A 171 12.02 18.57 8.83
CA SER A 171 11.49 19.73 9.56
C SER A 171 10.93 19.40 10.96
N TYR A 172 10.75 18.12 11.28
CA TYR A 172 10.15 17.67 12.55
C TYR A 172 11.11 16.91 13.48
N ASP A 173 12.38 16.72 13.11
CA ASP A 173 13.43 16.19 14.00
C ASP A 173 13.78 17.14 15.17
N ASN A 174 13.21 18.35 15.19
CA ASN A 174 13.23 19.28 16.34
C ASN A 174 11.94 19.22 17.19
N ASP A 175 10.85 18.68 16.64
CA ASP A 175 9.47 18.82 17.12
C ASP A 175 8.74 17.45 17.03
N GLY A 176 9.34 16.41 17.63
CA GLY A 176 9.00 15.02 17.35
C GLY A 176 7.56 14.61 17.68
N GLU A 177 6.83 14.14 16.67
CA GLU A 177 5.75 13.14 16.74
C GLU A 177 5.25 12.81 15.32
N PHE A 178 5.74 11.71 14.73
CA PHE A 178 5.16 11.20 13.48
C PHE A 178 3.85 10.48 13.79
N LEU A 179 2.74 10.98 13.23
CA LEU A 179 1.41 10.43 13.48
C LEU A 179 1.34 8.94 13.12
N SER A 180 1.22 8.11 14.15
CA SER A 180 0.74 6.74 14.08
C SER A 180 -0.40 6.61 15.08
N ASP A 181 -1.63 6.42 14.57
CA ASP A 181 -2.92 6.29 15.27
C ASP A 181 -2.86 6.11 16.80
N ARG A 182 -2.77 7.23 17.53
CA ARG A 182 -2.96 7.28 18.99
C ARG A 182 -4.23 8.08 19.30
N LEU A 183 -5.35 7.37 19.19
CA LEU A 183 -6.64 7.81 19.74
C LEU A 183 -6.46 8.14 21.24
N PRO A 184 -7.01 9.26 21.76
CA PRO A 184 -6.69 9.74 23.10
C PRO A 184 -7.48 8.96 24.18
N LEU A 185 -7.04 7.74 24.49
CA LEU A 185 -7.47 7.05 25.70
C LEU A 185 -6.53 7.40 26.86
N ILE A 186 -7.15 7.93 27.93
CA ILE A 186 -6.55 8.28 29.23
C ILE A 186 -5.74 9.59 29.22
N ASN A 187 -6.47 10.71 29.17
CA ASN A 187 -6.03 11.95 29.82
C ASN A 187 -6.13 11.76 31.35
N HIS A 188 -5.02 11.76 32.07
CA HIS A 188 -5.00 11.88 33.53
C HIS A 188 -4.44 13.25 33.92
N GLN A 189 -5.28 14.28 33.79
CA GLN A 189 -4.98 15.63 34.26
C GLN A 189 -4.86 15.65 35.79
N VAL A 190 -3.63 15.52 36.30
CA VAL A 190 -3.31 15.92 37.67
C VAL A 190 -2.91 17.39 37.63
N GLN A 191 -3.90 18.25 37.86
CA GLN A 191 -3.74 19.70 37.89
C GLN A 191 -3.09 20.14 39.20
N ALA A 192 -1.82 20.53 39.15
CA ALA A 192 -1.15 21.17 40.28
C ALA A 192 -1.64 22.64 40.42
N PRO A 193 -2.17 23.06 41.59
CA PRO A 193 -2.65 24.43 41.77
C PRO A 193 -1.50 25.41 42.03
N ALA A 194 -1.59 26.59 41.41
CA ALA A 194 -0.69 27.70 41.66
C ALA A 194 -1.18 28.59 42.82
N TYR A 195 -0.25 29.06 43.64
CA TYR A 195 -0.44 30.10 44.67
C TYR A 195 0.83 30.97 44.63
N VAL A 196 0.79 32.05 43.84
CA VAL A 196 0.50 33.45 44.21
C VAL A 196 1.71 34.17 44.83
N ILE A 197 2.20 35.15 44.07
CA ILE A 197 3.28 36.09 44.41
C ILE A 197 2.73 37.18 45.34
N GLY A 198 3.53 37.56 46.35
CA GLY A 198 3.34 38.77 47.16
C GLY A 198 4.67 39.54 47.26
N ASP A 199 4.63 40.86 47.09
CA ASP A 199 5.81 41.72 46.91
C ASP A 199 6.67 41.94 48.17
N PRO A 200 7.93 42.40 48.02
CA PRO A 200 8.90 42.46 49.12
C PRO A 200 8.78 43.72 49.97
N HIS A 201 9.04 43.59 51.27
CA HIS A 201 9.30 44.73 52.15
C HIS A 201 10.57 44.52 52.99
N PHE A 202 11.44 45.54 52.98
CA PHE A 202 12.72 45.57 53.69
C PHE A 202 12.55 45.71 55.21
N ALA A 203 13.36 44.98 55.99
CA ALA A 203 14.00 45.49 57.20
C ALA A 203 15.23 44.63 57.56
N ALA A 204 16.30 45.27 58.03
CA ALA A 204 17.61 44.63 58.21
C ALA A 204 17.82 44.05 59.62
N LYS A 205 18.69 43.03 59.70
CA LYS A 205 19.84 43.04 60.63
C LYS A 205 20.86 41.93 60.30
N TYR A 206 22.12 42.33 60.13
CA TYR A 206 23.27 41.44 60.32
C TYR A 206 23.69 41.53 61.79
N ASP A 207 23.79 40.39 62.47
CA ASP A 207 24.57 40.23 63.68
C ASP A 207 25.51 39.02 63.45
N PRO A 208 26.85 39.20 63.44
CA PRO A 208 27.82 38.11 63.31
C PRO A 208 28.21 37.50 64.68
N VAL A 209 29.08 36.48 64.67
CA VAL A 209 29.72 35.84 65.86
C VAL A 209 28.77 34.79 66.52
N LYS A 210 29.16 33.54 66.83
CA LYS A 210 30.46 32.96 67.23
C LYS A 210 30.54 31.45 66.88
N PRO A 211 31.73 30.89 66.56
CA PRO A 211 31.93 29.44 66.52
C PRO A 211 32.41 28.89 67.88
N THR A 212 31.89 27.72 68.29
CA THR A 212 32.49 26.89 69.35
C THR A 212 32.34 25.41 69.01
N ALA A 213 33.47 24.68 69.06
CA ALA A 213 33.50 23.23 69.31
C ALA A 213 32.88 22.93 70.71
N TYR A 214 32.72 21.72 71.25
CA TYR A 214 33.59 20.53 71.37
C TYR A 214 32.64 19.33 71.69
N ALA A 215 32.73 18.13 71.11
CA ALA A 215 33.74 17.07 71.22
C ALA A 215 33.43 15.98 72.30
N TRP A 216 33.49 14.71 71.86
CA TRP A 216 33.61 13.43 72.60
C TRP A 216 32.47 12.82 73.45
N ASN A 217 31.86 11.76 72.88
CA ASN A 217 31.85 10.36 73.38
C ASN A 217 32.15 10.07 74.87
N THR A 218 31.22 9.38 75.56
CA THR A 218 31.52 8.12 76.30
C THR A 218 30.28 7.22 76.47
N ASN A 219 30.50 5.92 76.26
CA ASN A 219 29.66 4.76 76.55
C ASN A 219 28.68 4.83 77.75
N LYS A 220 27.50 4.21 77.59
CA LYS A 220 27.06 3.08 78.42
C LYS A 220 26.06 2.19 77.68
#